data_AF-A0A202DI89-F1
#
_entry.id   AF-A0A202DI89-F1
#
_cell.length_a   1.000
_cell.length_b   1.000
_cell.length_c   1.000
_cell.angle_alpha   90.00
_cell.angle_beta   90.00
_cell.angle_gamma   90.00
#
_symmetry.space_group_name_H-M   'P 1'
#
loop_
_entity.id
_entity.type
_entity.pdbx_description
1 polymer ?
#
loop_
_entity_poly.entity_id
_entity_poly.type
_entity_poly.pdbx_seq_one_letter_code
_entity_poly.pdbx_strand_id
1 'polypeptide(L)' 'RGEPADLKYLTNLGTTIKKTSRCGLGQTSPNPILTTIQNFKGLYESVLKEREKGIQPGFNIKAALKDHEELAKRKSEIFN' A
#
# COMPACT_ATOMS: atom_id res chain seq x y z
N ARG A 1 4.14 0.32 4.27
CA ARG A 1 4.71 -1.06 4.30
C ARG A 1 3.84 -1.92 3.39
N GLY A 2 4.38 -3.00 2.81
CA GLY A 2 3.61 -3.89 1.94
C GLY A 2 3.79 -5.36 2.28
N GLU A 3 2.86 -6.17 1.80
CA GLU A 3 2.80 -7.63 1.95
C GLU A 3 2.72 -8.33 0.58
N PRO A 4 3.01 -9.64 0.48
CA PRO A 4 2.98 -10.35 -0.80
C PRO A 4 1.65 -10.24 -1.57
N ALA A 5 0.51 -10.13 -0.86
CA ALA A 5 -0.80 -9.95 -1.47
C ALA A 5 -0.93 -8.61 -2.23
N ASP A 6 -0.18 -7.57 -1.83
CA ASP A 6 -0.20 -6.26 -2.49
C ASP A 6 0.29 -6.35 -3.93
N LEU A 7 1.20 -7.27 -4.27
CA LEU A 7 1.67 -7.43 -5.66
C LEU A 7 0.54 -7.88 -6.60
N LYS A 8 -0.29 -8.81 -6.13
CA LYS A 8 -1.47 -9.26 -6.86
C LYS A 8 -2.49 -8.13 -6.98
N TYR A 9 -2.72 -7.40 -5.88
CA TYR A 9 -3.61 -6.24 -5.87
C TYR A 9 -3.16 -5.16 -6.88
N LEU A 10 -1.89 -4.76 -6.83
CA LEU A 10 -1.31 -3.76 -7.74
C LEU A 10 -1.36 -4.20 -9.20
N THR A 11 -1.12 -5.48 -9.48
CA THR A 11 -1.23 -6.04 -10.85
C THR A 11 -2.66 -5.97 -11.38
N ASN A 12 -3.64 -6.34 -10.56
CA ASN A 12 -5.06 -6.27 -10.91
C ASN A 12 -5.52 -4.81 -11.09
N LEU A 13 -5.10 -3.92 -10.19
CA LEU A 13 -5.40 -2.50 -10.25
C LEU A 13 -4.83 -1.87 -11.52
N GLY A 14 -3.53 -2.09 -11.80
CA GLY A 14 -2.87 -1.55 -12.98
C GLY A 14 -3.49 -2.08 -14.28
N THR A 15 -3.85 -3.36 -14.32
CA THR A 15 -4.57 -3.96 -15.47
C THR A 15 -5.95 -3.34 -15.67
N THR A 16 -6.66 -3.08 -14.58
CA THR A 16 -7.97 -2.42 -14.59
C THR A 16 -7.84 -1.01 -15.13
N ILE A 17 -6.97 -0.18 -14.53
CA ILE A 17 -6.72 1.21 -14.95
C ILE A 17 -6.36 1.26 -16.43
N LYS A 18 -5.47 0.37 -16.89
CA LYS A 18 -5.05 0.29 -18.29
C LYS A 18 -6.22 0.01 -19.24
N LYS A 19 -7.15 -0.87 -18.87
CA LYS A 19 -8.29 -1.27 -19.71
C LYS A 19 -9.47 -0.30 -19.64
N THR A 20 -9.68 0.38 -18.50
CA THR A 20 -10.88 1.19 -18.28
C THR A 20 -10.67 2.69 -18.50
N SER A 21 -9.42 3.15 -18.62
CA SER A 21 -9.11 4.55 -18.87
C SER A 21 -9.45 4.98 -20.29
N ARG A 22 -10.13 6.14 -20.42
CA ARG A 22 -10.53 6.72 -21.71
C ARG A 22 -9.42 7.53 -22.40
N CYS A 23 -8.46 8.04 -21.63
CA CYS A 23 -7.34 8.82 -22.17
C CYS A 23 -6.05 8.00 -22.21
N GLY A 24 -5.14 8.35 -23.12
CA GLY A 24 -3.87 7.65 -23.30
C GLY A 24 -2.96 7.69 -22.06
N LEU A 25 -3.03 8.77 -21.26
CA LEU A 25 -2.28 8.86 -20.01
C LEU A 25 -2.71 7.79 -19.01
N GLY A 26 -4.02 7.60 -18.81
CA GLY A 26 -4.52 6.55 -17.90
C GLY A 26 -4.23 5.14 -18.40
N GLN A 27 -4.17 4.93 -19.72
CA GLN A 27 -3.80 3.63 -20.29
C GLN A 27 -2.31 3.31 -20.12
N THR A 28 -1.45 4.33 -20.10
CA THR A 28 0.00 4.16 -20.08
C THR A 28 0.63 4.31 -18.70
N SER A 29 0.00 5.08 -17.79
CA SER A 29 0.50 5.30 -16.42
C SER A 29 0.75 4.02 -15.60
N PRO A 30 0.02 2.90 -15.79
CA PRO A 30 0.30 1.67 -15.03
C PRO A 30 1.47 0.87 -15.60
N ASN A 31 1.93 1.16 -16.82
CA ASN A 31 2.95 0.36 -17.50
C ASN A 31 4.25 0.22 -16.69
N PRO A 32 4.82 1.30 -16.11
CA PRO A 32 6.05 1.17 -15.32
C PRO A 32 5.90 0.18 -14.16
N ILE A 33 4.75 0.18 -13.46
CA ILE A 33 4.52 -0.72 -12.33
C ILE A 33 4.30 -2.17 -12.79
N LEU A 34 3.50 -2.37 -13.84
CA LEU A 34 3.24 -3.71 -14.37
C LEU A 34 4.51 -4.37 -14.91
N THR A 35 5.33 -3.61 -15.65
CA THR A 35 6.57 -4.14 -16.23
C THR A 35 7.65 -4.36 -15.18
N THR A 36 7.76 -3.52 -14.15
CA THR A 36 8.75 -3.74 -13.09
C THR A 36 8.36 -4.92 -12.19
N ILE A 37 7.08 -5.11 -11.88
CA ILE A 37 6.62 -6.31 -11.16
C ILE A 37 6.91 -7.57 -11.98
N GLN A 38 6.69 -7.53 -13.29
CA GLN A 38 6.96 -8.66 -14.18
C GLN A 38 8.45 -9.00 -14.25
N ASN A 39 9.32 -8.01 -14.45
CA ASN A 39 10.74 -8.23 -14.73
C ASN A 39 11.62 -8.28 -13.47
N PHE A 40 11.20 -7.62 -12.40
CA PHE A 40 11.97 -7.47 -11.15
C PHE A 40 11.21 -7.99 -9.94
N LYS A 41 10.37 -9.02 -10.11
CA LYS A 41 9.53 -9.57 -9.05
C LYS A 41 10.30 -9.89 -7.77
N GLY A 42 11.51 -10.47 -7.89
CA GLY A 42 12.36 -10.78 -6.73
C GLY A 42 12.78 -9.56 -5.92
N LEU A 43 12.99 -8.40 -6.56
CA LEU A 43 13.29 -7.14 -5.85
C LEU A 43 12.08 -6.68 -5.03
N TYR A 44 10.88 -6.80 -5.58
CA TYR A 44 9.66 -6.54 -4.83
C TYR A 44 9.52 -7.52 -3.66
N GLU A 45 9.61 -8.82 -3.90
CA GLU A 45 9.47 -9.86 -2.87
C GLU A 45 10.48 -9.67 -1.73
N SER A 46 11.70 -9.20 -2.02
CA SER A 46 12.75 -8.98 -1.00
C SER A 46 12.43 -7.90 0.05
N VAL A 47 11.53 -6.96 -0.25
CA VAL A 47 11.16 -5.85 0.66
C VAL A 47 9.78 -6.04 1.29
N LEU A 48 9.05 -7.09 0.91
CA LEU A 48 7.73 -7.41 1.44
C LEU A 48 7.86 -8.30 2.67
N LYS A 49 6.90 -8.17 3.60
CA LYS A 49 6.84 -8.99 4.80
C LYS A 49 5.46 -9.60 4.94
N GLU A 50 5.41 -10.91 5.16
CA GLU A 50 4.18 -11.58 5.57
C GLU A 50 3.69 -11.04 6.92
N ARG A 51 2.40 -11.24 7.16
CA ARG A 51 1.72 -10.73 8.34
C ARG A 51 0.81 -11.80 8.91
N GLU A 52 0.76 -11.89 10.24
CA GLU A 52 -0.17 -12.82 10.92
C GLU A 52 -1.62 -12.35 10.89
N LYS A 53 -1.89 -11.03 10.96
CA LYS A 53 -3.26 -10.46 10.99
C LYS A 53 -3.38 -9.07 10.33
N GLY A 54 -4.35 -8.93 9.42
CA GLY A 54 -4.79 -7.66 8.83
C GLY A 54 -3.78 -6.97 7.89
N ILE A 55 -4.00 -5.68 7.58
CA ILE A 55 -3.17 -4.87 6.65
C ILE A 55 -1.98 -4.25 7.39
N GLN A 56 -0.78 -4.28 6.80
CA GLN A 56 0.38 -3.50 7.29
C GLN A 56 0.08 -1.98 7.25
N PRO A 57 -0.17 -1.30 8.38
CA PRO A 57 -0.54 0.11 8.34
C PRO A 57 0.67 0.92 7.87
N GLY A 58 0.45 1.74 6.84
CA GLY A 58 1.41 2.74 6.40
C GLY A 58 1.55 3.90 7.39
N PHE A 59 0.62 4.01 8.33
CA PHE A 59 0.50 5.11 9.28
C PHE A 59 0.61 4.61 10.73
N ASN A 60 1.49 5.22 11.51
CA ASN A 60 1.60 4.92 12.94
C ASN A 60 0.66 5.84 13.73
N ILE A 61 -0.54 5.36 14.00
CA ILE A 61 -1.57 6.14 14.70
C ILE A 61 -1.15 6.54 16.12
N LYS A 62 -0.41 5.68 16.82
CA LYS A 62 0.07 5.98 18.17
C LYS A 62 1.07 7.13 18.17
N ALA A 63 1.97 7.17 17.18
CA ALA A 63 2.90 8.27 17.03
C ALA A 63 2.17 9.58 16.68
N ALA A 64 1.16 9.52 15.82
CA ALA A 64 0.41 10.71 15.41
C ALA A 64 -0.46 11.30 16.53
N LEU A 65 -0.94 10.48 17.47
CA LEU A 65 -1.79 10.93 18.57
C LEU A 65 -1.02 11.45 19.78
N LYS A 66 0.28 11.19 19.87
CA LYS A 66 1.10 11.45 21.06
C LYS A 66 0.97 12.88 21.59
N ASP A 67 1.18 13.87 20.72
CA ASP A 67 1.18 15.29 21.09
C ASP A 67 -0.19 15.73 21.64
N HIS A 68 -1.28 15.18 21.06
CA HIS A 68 -2.63 15.48 21.48
C HIS A 68 -3.00 14.81 22.82
N GLU A 69 -2.54 13.58 23.05
CA GLU A 69 -2.75 12.89 24.32
C GLU A 69 -2.03 13.58 25.49
N GLU A 70 -0.82 14.10 25.23
CA GLU A 70 -0.04 14.89 26.19
C GLU A 70 -0.72 16.23 26.51
N LEU A 71 -1.20 16.95 25.49
CA LEU A 71 -1.90 18.22 25.66
C LEU A 71 -3.25 18.05 26.38
N ALA A 72 -4.02 17.04 25.98
CA ALA A 72 -5.35 16.79 26.52
C ALA A 72 -5.35 16.03 27.85
N LYS A 73 -4.18 15.53 28.30
CA LYS A 73 -4.00 14.71 29.51
C LYS A 73 -4.95 13.50 29.57
N ARG A 74 -5.31 12.94 28.41
CA ARG A 74 -6.19 11.77 28.29
C ARG A 74 -5.71 10.85 27.17
N LYS A 75 -5.93 9.55 27.32
CA LYS A 75 -5.62 8.56 26.28
C LYS A 75 -6.71 8.49 25.22
N SER A 76 -6.32 8.16 23.99
CA SER A 76 -7.24 7.88 22.89
C SER A 76 -7.61 6.40 22.88
N GLU A 77 -8.87 6.11 22.55
CA GLU A 77 -9.30 4.74 22.28
C GLU A 77 -8.97 4.35 20.85
N ILE A 78 -8.29 3.22 20.67
CA ILE A 78 -7.90 2.69 19.36
C ILE A 78 -8.57 1.34 19.18
N PHE A 79 -9.45 1.25 18.18
CA PHE A 79 -10.08 0.00 17.76
C PHE A 79 -9.15 -0.71 16.75
N ASN A 80 -8.81 -1.97 17.00
CA ASN A 80 -8.00 -2.82 16.13
C ASN A 80 -8.87 -3.77 15.31
#